data_AF-A0A948XEQ9-F1
#
_entry.id   AF-A0A948XEQ9-F1
#
_cell.length_a   1.000
_cell.length_b   1.000
_cell.length_c   1.000
_cell.angle_alpha   90.00
_cell.angle_beta   90.00
_cell.angle_gamma   90.00
#
_symmetry.space_group_name_H-M   'P 1'
#
loop_
_entity.id
_entity.type
_entity.pdbx_description
1 polymer ?
#
loop_
_entity_poly.entity_id
_entity_poly.type
_entity_poly.pdbx_seq_one_letter_code
_entity_poly.pdbx_strand_id
1 'polypeptide(L)'
;MLGEVPYAAIPMLFGVQQLVEGRLWLELPAQSPTANLLAVIYLLFSHVLWPAYVPLAVWLLEPGGPRRKLMLVLAAAGIATALFFLAALLAHPVRATIDGAHILYDLPHPYDPIALTCYVAAACGAPLLSSHRTVRLFAIILIGSMIVTALAYVAWFASVWCFFAALTSGTVYLHFAGRSVPRPDDSILLP
;
A
#
# COMPACT_ATOMS: atom_id res chain seq x y z
N MET A 1 -17.25 -5.25 13.30
CA MET A 1 -17.16 -5.93 11.99
C MET A 1 -16.80 -4.97 10.85
N LEU A 2 -17.49 -3.83 10.65
CA LEU A 2 -17.20 -2.91 9.52
C LEU A 2 -15.77 -2.32 9.48
N GLY A 3 -15.15 -2.06 10.65
CA GLY A 3 -13.81 -1.46 10.72
C GLY A 3 -12.67 -2.35 10.22
N GLU A 4 -12.90 -3.66 10.07
CA GLU A 4 -11.87 -4.62 9.67
C GLU A 4 -11.80 -4.83 8.15
N VAL A 5 -12.89 -4.53 7.44
CA VAL A 5 -13.01 -4.70 5.98
C VAL A 5 -11.90 -3.98 5.21
N PRO A 6 -11.56 -2.70 5.52
CA PRO A 6 -10.49 -2.02 4.79
C PRO A 6 -9.12 -2.68 4.97
N TYR A 7 -8.81 -3.17 6.17
CA TYR A 7 -7.55 -3.87 6.41
C TYR A 7 -7.52 -5.22 5.68
N ALA A 8 -8.65 -5.95 5.69
CA ALA A 8 -8.79 -7.22 4.98
C ALA A 8 -8.70 -7.09 3.45
N ALA A 9 -8.99 -5.91 2.89
CA ALA A 9 -8.95 -5.68 1.45
C ALA A 9 -7.54 -5.42 0.89
N ILE A 10 -6.55 -5.14 1.74
CA ILE A 10 -5.17 -4.82 1.32
C ILE A 10 -4.58 -5.88 0.35
N PRO A 11 -4.67 -7.20 0.61
CA PRO A 11 -4.11 -8.20 -0.31
C PRO A 11 -4.80 -8.21 -1.67
N MET A 12 -6.12 -8.00 -1.70
CA MET A 12 -6.87 -7.92 -2.96
C MET A 12 -6.47 -6.68 -3.78
N LEU A 13 -6.30 -5.54 -3.12
CA LEU A 13 -5.86 -4.29 -3.77
C LEU A 13 -4.44 -4.42 -4.35
N PHE A 14 -3.51 -5.03 -3.62
CA PHE A 14 -2.19 -5.36 -4.15
C PHE A 14 -2.27 -6.33 -5.33
N GLY A 15 -3.13 -7.36 -5.25
CA GLY A 15 -3.35 -8.29 -6.35
C GLY A 15 -3.82 -7.59 -7.64
N VAL A 16 -4.78 -6.66 -7.52
CA VAL A 16 -5.23 -5.84 -8.66
C VAL A 16 -4.09 -4.98 -9.21
N GLN A 17 -3.33 -4.30 -8.34
CA GLN A 17 -2.18 -3.51 -8.78
C GLN A 17 -1.15 -4.36 -9.54
N GLN A 18 -0.85 -5.57 -9.06
CA GLN A 18 0.11 -6.46 -9.71
C GLN A 18 -0.41 -7.01 -11.04
N LEU A 19 -1.72 -7.24 -11.19
CA LEU A 19 -2.32 -7.57 -12.49
C LEU A 19 -2.23 -6.40 -13.48
N VAL A 20 -2.42 -5.16 -13.01
CA VAL A 20 -2.24 -3.95 -13.83
C VAL A 20 -0.80 -3.83 -14.31
N GLU A 21 0.18 -4.02 -13.42
CA GLU A 21 1.61 -3.98 -13.77
C GLU A 21 2.01 -5.12 -14.72
N GLY A 22 1.51 -6.34 -14.48
CA GLY A 22 1.72 -7.48 -15.36
C GLY A 22 1.11 -7.27 -16.75
N ARG A 23 -0.06 -6.62 -16.84
CA ARG A 23 -0.63 -6.25 -18.14
C ARG A 23 0.17 -5.13 -18.80
N LEU A 24 0.60 -4.12 -18.05
CA LEU A 24 1.46 -3.05 -18.56
C LEU A 24 2.74 -3.61 -19.18
N TRP A 25 3.37 -4.59 -18.53
CA TRP A 25 4.55 -5.29 -19.04
C TRP A 25 4.35 -5.84 -20.47
N LEU A 26 3.17 -6.41 -20.75
CA LEU A 26 2.84 -6.97 -22.07
C LEU A 26 2.55 -5.88 -23.12
N GLU A 27 2.03 -4.73 -22.70
CA GLU A 27 1.63 -3.64 -23.60
C GLU A 27 2.80 -2.70 -23.96
N LEU A 28 3.83 -2.61 -23.11
CA LEU A 28 4.99 -1.73 -23.32
C LEU A 28 5.79 -2.07 -24.60
N PRO A 29 6.16 -3.34 -24.88
CA PRO A 29 6.86 -3.70 -26.12
C PRO A 29 6.05 -3.42 -27.39
N ALA A 30 4.72 -3.56 -27.29
CA ALA A 30 3.79 -3.31 -28.39
C ALA A 30 3.55 -1.81 -28.66
N GLN A 31 4.10 -0.91 -27.82
CA GLN A 31 3.87 0.53 -27.86
C GLN A 31 2.36 0.87 -27.91
N SER A 32 1.58 0.06 -27.19
CA SER A 32 0.13 0.13 -27.23
C SER A 32 -0.39 1.42 -26.59
N PRO A 33 -1.44 2.05 -27.14
CA PRO A 33 -2.10 3.21 -26.54
C PRO A 33 -2.59 2.95 -25.11
N THR A 34 -2.87 1.70 -24.75
CA THR A 34 -3.33 1.34 -23.40
C THR A 34 -2.22 1.32 -22.36
N ALA A 35 -0.93 1.30 -22.76
CA ALA A 35 0.20 1.26 -21.84
C ALA A 35 0.23 2.50 -20.93
N ASN A 36 -0.07 3.69 -21.47
CA ASN A 36 -0.10 4.91 -20.66
C ASN A 36 -1.22 4.87 -19.61
N LEU A 37 -2.42 4.41 -19.98
CA LEU A 37 -3.54 4.25 -19.06
C LEU A 37 -3.18 3.27 -17.92
N LEU A 38 -2.57 2.13 -18.25
CA LEU A 38 -2.15 1.15 -17.25
C LEU A 38 -1.07 1.70 -16.31
N ALA A 39 -0.12 2.48 -16.83
CA ALA A 39 0.88 3.17 -16.01
C ALA A 39 0.24 4.18 -15.05
N VAL A 40 -0.74 4.97 -15.52
CA VAL A 40 -1.51 5.89 -14.67
C VAL A 40 -2.28 5.13 -13.59
N ILE A 41 -2.96 4.03 -13.93
CA ILE A 41 -3.67 3.19 -12.96
C ILE A 41 -2.69 2.64 -11.92
N TYR A 42 -1.54 2.12 -12.36
CA TYR A 42 -0.50 1.63 -11.45
C TYR A 42 -0.01 2.73 -10.49
N LEU A 43 0.23 3.95 -10.98
CA LEU A 43 0.65 5.08 -10.16
C LEU A 43 -0.46 5.57 -9.22
N LEU A 44 -1.73 5.48 -9.60
CA LEU A 44 -2.84 5.75 -8.69
C LEU A 44 -2.85 4.78 -7.50
N PHE A 45 -2.54 3.50 -7.72
CA PHE A 45 -2.37 2.57 -6.61
C PHE A 45 -1.11 2.91 -5.79
N SER A 46 0.05 2.91 -6.45
CA SER A 46 1.34 3.00 -5.77
C SER A 46 1.55 4.33 -5.04
N HIS A 47 1.20 5.47 -5.65
CA HIS A 47 1.50 6.80 -5.13
C HIS A 47 0.31 7.50 -4.47
N VAL A 48 -0.94 7.20 -4.87
CA VAL A 48 -2.13 7.90 -4.33
C VAL A 48 -2.86 7.03 -3.31
N LEU A 49 -3.19 5.77 -3.65
CA LEU A 49 -4.01 4.92 -2.80
C LEU A 49 -3.29 4.56 -1.50
N TRP A 50 -2.13 3.93 -1.55
CA TRP A 50 -1.47 3.39 -0.35
C TRP A 50 -1.15 4.38 0.77
N PRO A 51 -0.59 5.59 0.52
CA PRO A 51 -0.25 6.50 1.60
C PRO A 51 -1.50 6.99 2.33
N ALA A 52 -2.66 7.06 1.67
CA ALA A 52 -3.93 7.37 2.33
C ALA A 52 -4.61 6.12 2.93
N TYR A 53 -4.69 5.04 2.17
CA TYR A 53 -5.49 3.87 2.47
C TYR A 53 -4.94 3.07 3.65
N VAL A 54 -3.64 2.78 3.68
CA VAL A 54 -3.03 1.96 4.74
C VAL A 54 -3.20 2.58 6.13
N PRO A 55 -2.84 3.86 6.39
CA PRO A 55 -3.03 4.43 7.71
C PRO A 55 -4.50 4.56 8.09
N LEU A 56 -5.41 4.81 7.14
CA LEU A 56 -6.85 4.82 7.39
C LEU A 56 -7.38 3.43 7.77
N ALA A 57 -6.99 2.40 7.04
CA ALA A 57 -7.39 1.01 7.31
C ALA A 57 -6.91 0.56 8.70
N VAL A 58 -5.68 0.89 9.07
CA VAL A 58 -5.15 0.58 10.41
C VAL A 58 -5.80 1.43 11.49
N TRP A 59 -6.08 2.71 11.23
CA TRP A 59 -6.79 3.57 12.19
C TRP A 59 -8.22 3.10 12.50
N LEU A 60 -8.92 2.54 11.50
CA LEU A 60 -10.25 1.95 11.66
C LEU A 60 -10.21 0.63 12.43
N LEU A 61 -9.11 -0.12 12.31
CA LEU A 61 -8.87 -1.36 13.04
C LEU A 61 -8.48 -1.10 14.51
N GLU A 62 -7.73 -0.03 14.78
CA GLU A 62 -7.16 0.24 16.10
C GLU A 62 -8.22 0.63 17.14
N PRO A 63 -8.17 0.04 18.36
CA PRO A 63 -9.02 0.48 19.48
C PRO A 63 -8.83 1.96 19.84
N GLY A 64 -9.80 2.54 20.55
CA GLY A 64 -9.69 3.90 21.08
C GLY A 64 -8.45 4.10 21.97
N GLY A 65 -7.83 5.28 21.93
CA GLY A 65 -6.68 5.62 22.77
C GLY A 65 -5.68 6.56 22.12
N PRO A 66 -4.52 6.82 22.77
CA PRO A 66 -3.51 7.75 22.25
C PRO A 66 -2.87 7.28 20.93
N ARG A 67 -2.67 5.97 20.74
CA ARG A 67 -2.13 5.40 19.49
C ARG A 67 -3.01 5.74 18.29
N ARG A 68 -4.33 5.60 18.45
CA ARG A 68 -5.32 5.93 17.43
C ARG A 68 -5.33 7.42 17.07
N LYS A 69 -5.06 8.32 18.03
CA LYS A 69 -4.90 9.76 17.74
C LYS A 69 -3.65 10.03 16.92
N LEU A 70 -2.53 9.39 17.23
CA LEU A 70 -1.29 9.52 16.46
C LEU A 70 -1.45 8.97 15.03
N MET A 71 -2.13 7.83 14.88
CA MET A 71 -2.47 7.27 13.56
C MET A 71 -3.33 8.21 12.72
N LEU A 72 -4.19 9.03 13.34
CA LEU A 72 -4.98 10.04 12.61
C LEU A 72 -4.08 11.13 12.01
N VAL A 73 -3.03 11.55 12.73
CA VAL A 73 -2.03 12.48 12.19
C VAL A 73 -1.28 11.85 11.01
N LEU A 74 -0.90 10.57 11.13
CA LEU A 74 -0.27 9.83 10.02
C LEU A 74 -1.22 9.66 8.84
N ALA A 75 -2.50 9.40 9.07
CA ALA A 75 -3.52 9.33 8.02
C ALA A 75 -3.70 10.68 7.31
N ALA A 76 -3.72 11.79 8.05
CA ALA A 76 -3.77 13.13 7.47
C ALA A 76 -2.53 13.43 6.61
N ALA A 77 -1.33 13.09 7.10
CA ALA A 77 -0.09 13.21 6.32
C ALA A 77 -0.13 12.33 5.05
N GLY A 78 -0.66 11.11 5.18
CA GLY A 78 -0.89 10.19 4.07
C GLY A 78 -1.85 10.71 3.01
N ILE A 79 -2.97 11.30 3.43
CA ILE A 79 -3.94 11.96 2.53
C ILE A 79 -3.31 13.16 1.84
N ALA A 80 -2.57 14.00 2.57
CA ALA A 80 -1.86 15.14 1.97
C ALA A 80 -0.84 14.67 0.91
N THR A 81 -0.12 13.59 1.21
CA THR A 81 0.83 12.96 0.27
C THR A 81 0.10 12.40 -0.96
N ALA A 82 -1.04 11.73 -0.77
CA ALA A 82 -1.86 11.24 -1.87
C ALA A 82 -2.38 12.36 -2.78
N LEU A 83 -2.84 13.47 -2.20
CA LEU A 83 -3.29 14.64 -2.94
C LEU A 83 -2.15 15.30 -3.72
N PHE A 84 -0.96 15.35 -3.13
CA PHE A 84 0.24 15.84 -3.81
C PHE A 84 0.56 14.98 -5.04
N PHE A 85 0.62 13.65 -4.90
CA PHE A 85 0.88 12.76 -6.03
C PHE A 85 -0.23 12.76 -7.07
N LEU A 86 -1.49 12.90 -6.64
CA LEU A 86 -2.62 13.07 -7.56
C LEU A 86 -2.47 14.35 -8.38
N ALA A 87 -2.09 15.46 -7.75
CA ALA A 87 -1.83 16.71 -8.44
C ALA A 87 -0.66 16.56 -9.44
N ALA A 88 0.41 15.86 -9.06
CA ALA A 88 1.53 15.57 -9.96
C ALA A 88 1.09 14.72 -11.17
N LEU A 89 0.27 13.68 -10.96
CA LEU A 89 -0.28 12.83 -12.02
C LEU A 89 -1.17 13.59 -13.00
N LEU A 90 -1.89 14.61 -12.52
CA LEU A 90 -2.75 15.44 -13.36
C LEU A 90 -1.96 16.53 -14.10
N ALA A 91 -0.85 17.00 -13.53
CA ALA A 91 -0.04 18.08 -14.08
C ALA A 91 1.06 17.61 -15.03
N HIS A 92 1.54 16.38 -14.89
CA HIS A 92 2.73 15.89 -15.58
C HIS A 92 2.47 14.60 -16.36
N PRO A 93 3.10 14.42 -17.53
CA PRO A 93 2.97 13.20 -18.30
C PRO A 93 3.67 12.03 -17.59
N VAL A 94 2.95 10.92 -17.43
CA VAL A 94 3.50 9.66 -16.94
C VAL A 94 4.25 8.95 -18.05
N ARG A 95 5.46 8.46 -17.73
CA ARG A 95 6.21 7.54 -18.58
C ARG A 95 6.50 6.25 -17.84
N ALA A 96 6.33 5.13 -18.54
CA ALA A 96 6.72 3.81 -18.07
C ALA A 96 7.55 3.14 -19.15
N THR A 97 8.69 2.57 -18.78
CA THR A 97 9.59 1.87 -19.72
C THR A 97 10.11 0.60 -19.08
N ILE A 98 10.30 -0.45 -19.90
CA ILE A 98 11.00 -1.65 -19.46
C ILE A 98 12.50 -1.33 -19.39
N ASP A 99 13.10 -1.59 -18.24
CA ASP A 99 14.52 -1.48 -18.00
C ASP A 99 15.01 -2.76 -17.30
N GLY A 100 15.68 -3.62 -18.07
CA GLY A 100 16.05 -4.97 -17.63
C GLY A 100 14.82 -5.84 -17.30
N ALA A 101 14.77 -6.35 -16.08
CA ALA A 101 13.67 -7.18 -15.56
C ALA A 101 12.60 -6.37 -14.80
N HIS A 102 12.61 -5.05 -14.93
CA HIS A 102 11.78 -4.13 -14.15
C HIS A 102 11.10 -3.08 -15.01
N ILE A 103 10.01 -2.52 -14.50
CA ILE A 103 9.40 -1.32 -15.09
C ILE A 103 9.90 -0.11 -14.30
N LEU A 104 10.50 0.82 -15.03
CA LEU A 104 10.84 2.16 -14.55
C LEU A 104 9.64 3.07 -14.78
N TYR A 105 9.20 3.76 -13.73
CA TYR A 105 8.18 4.79 -13.80
C TYR A 105 8.82 6.16 -13.59
N ASP A 106 8.50 7.08 -14.49
CA ASP A 106 8.91 8.47 -14.39
C ASP A 106 7.65 9.34 -14.26
N LEU A 107 7.54 9.97 -13.10
CA LEU A 107 6.52 10.95 -12.74
C LEU A 107 7.25 12.16 -12.17
N PRO A 108 7.54 13.18 -13.00
CA PRO A 108 8.32 14.31 -12.53
C PRO A 108 7.49 15.16 -11.57
N HIS A 109 8.06 15.48 -10.42
CA HIS A 109 7.47 16.42 -9.46
C HIS A 109 8.56 17.05 -8.59
N PRO A 110 8.31 18.23 -8.01
CA PRO A 110 9.23 18.79 -7.02
C PRO A 110 9.09 18.04 -5.69
N TYR A 111 10.15 17.99 -4.88
CA TYR A 111 10.12 17.53 -3.47
C TYR A 111 10.06 16.01 -3.21
N ASP A 112 10.63 15.16 -4.08
CA ASP A 112 10.65 13.69 -3.92
C ASP A 112 11.06 13.21 -2.52
N PRO A 113 12.12 13.73 -1.89
CA PRO A 113 12.55 13.23 -0.58
C PRO A 113 11.48 13.47 0.50
N ILE A 114 10.80 14.62 0.45
CA ILE A 114 9.77 14.99 1.43
C ILE A 114 8.52 14.14 1.18
N ALA A 115 8.07 14.03 -0.07
CA ALA A 115 6.90 13.24 -0.42
C ALA A 115 7.09 11.76 -0.05
N LEU A 116 8.25 11.18 -0.36
CA LEU A 116 8.59 9.81 0.00
C LEU A 116 8.69 9.62 1.53
N THR A 117 9.26 10.57 2.26
CA THR A 117 9.34 10.50 3.72
C THR A 117 7.95 10.50 4.35
N CYS A 118 7.08 11.42 3.91
CA CYS A 118 5.69 11.48 4.38
C CYS A 118 4.91 10.22 4.01
N TYR A 119 5.11 9.70 2.79
CA TYR A 119 4.53 8.44 2.33
C TYR A 119 4.90 7.30 3.27
N VAL A 120 6.19 7.08 3.49
CA VAL A 120 6.70 5.95 4.28
C VAL A 120 6.28 6.10 5.73
N ALA A 121 6.36 7.31 6.29
CA ALA A 121 5.89 7.58 7.64
C ALA A 121 4.40 7.23 7.81
N ALA A 122 3.55 7.57 6.84
CA ALA A 122 2.13 7.25 6.86
C ALA A 122 1.87 5.74 6.67
N ALA A 123 2.36 5.18 5.56
CA ALA A 123 2.11 3.80 5.15
C ALA A 123 2.73 2.76 6.09
N CYS A 124 3.90 3.04 6.67
CA CYS A 124 4.57 2.10 7.58
C CYS A 124 4.34 2.46 9.05
N GLY A 125 4.30 3.75 9.40
CA GLY A 125 4.21 4.19 10.79
C GLY A 125 2.90 3.81 11.47
N ALA A 126 1.76 3.93 10.77
CA ALA A 126 0.47 3.55 11.34
C ALA A 126 0.41 2.04 11.66
N PRO A 127 0.71 1.11 10.72
CA PRO A 127 0.83 -0.30 11.04
C PRO A 127 1.81 -0.63 12.17
N LEU A 128 2.96 0.05 12.23
CA LEU A 128 3.99 -0.18 13.25
C LEU A 128 3.51 0.21 14.66
N LEU A 129 2.68 1.26 14.76
CA LEU A 129 2.08 1.73 16.01
C LEU A 129 0.92 0.87 16.50
N SER A 130 0.43 -0.08 15.71
CA SER A 130 -0.78 -0.85 16.05
C SER A 130 -0.62 -1.70 17.32
N SER A 131 -1.70 -1.84 18.09
CA SER A 131 -1.77 -2.80 19.20
C SER A 131 -1.81 -4.26 18.73
N HIS A 132 -2.18 -4.51 17.48
CA HIS A 132 -2.26 -5.86 16.93
C HIS A 132 -0.89 -6.37 16.48
N ARG A 133 -0.41 -7.48 17.08
CA ARG A 133 0.93 -8.04 16.80
C ARG A 133 1.15 -8.39 15.33
N THR A 134 0.12 -8.94 14.67
CA THR A 134 0.18 -9.32 13.25
C THR A 134 0.27 -8.10 12.33
N VAL A 135 -0.40 -6.99 12.68
CA VAL A 135 -0.33 -5.73 11.93
C VAL A 135 1.07 -5.09 12.04
N ARG A 136 1.69 -5.17 13.22
CA ARG A 136 3.09 -4.76 13.40
C ARG A 136 4.06 -5.65 12.64
N LEU A 137 3.82 -6.97 12.61
CA LEU A 137 4.63 -7.90 11.83
C LEU A 137 4.59 -7.54 10.33
N PHE A 138 3.40 -7.25 9.80
CA PHE A 138 3.24 -6.73 8.44
C PHE A 138 4.11 -5.48 8.23
N ALA A 139 4.05 -4.51 9.15
CA ALA A 139 4.87 -3.30 9.09
C ALA A 139 6.38 -3.59 9.08
N ILE A 140 6.85 -4.48 9.95
CA ILE A 140 8.27 -4.82 10.09
C ILE A 140 8.79 -5.47 8.81
N ILE A 141 8.05 -6.44 8.25
CA ILE A 141 8.43 -7.09 7.00
C ILE A 141 8.39 -6.08 5.85
N LEU A 142 7.37 -5.20 5.81
CA LEU A 142 7.24 -4.16 4.79
C LEU A 142 8.43 -3.19 4.81
N ILE A 143 8.83 -2.71 5.99
CA ILE A 143 9.99 -1.83 6.18
C ILE A 143 11.29 -2.56 5.83
N GLY A 144 11.43 -3.83 6.23
CA GLY A 144 12.58 -4.65 5.86
C GLY A 144 12.73 -4.78 4.34
N SER A 145 11.63 -5.07 3.64
CA SER A 145 11.61 -5.14 2.18
C SER A 145 11.90 -3.79 1.51
N MET A 146 11.42 -2.69 2.11
CA MET A 146 11.73 -1.33 1.65
C MET A 146 13.22 -1.04 1.73
N ILE A 147 13.88 -1.40 2.84
CA ILE A 147 15.32 -1.20 3.03
C ILE A 147 16.10 -2.02 1.99
N VAL A 148 15.74 -3.29 1.79
CA VAL A 148 16.38 -4.13 0.76
C VAL A 148 16.19 -3.51 -0.63
N THR A 149 15.00 -3.04 -0.94
CA THR A 149 14.69 -2.41 -2.22
C THR A 149 15.48 -1.11 -2.42
N ALA A 150 15.56 -0.27 -1.38
CA ALA A 150 16.31 0.98 -1.41
C ALA A 150 17.83 0.77 -1.53
N LEU A 151 18.37 -0.37 -1.11
CA LEU A 151 19.81 -0.66 -1.23
C LEU A 151 20.17 -1.35 -2.56
N ALA A 152 19.30 -2.23 -3.08
CA ALA A 152 19.62 -3.06 -4.25
C ALA A 152 18.91 -2.64 -5.54
N TYR A 153 17.82 -1.86 -5.46
CA TYR A 153 16.92 -1.58 -6.59
C TYR A 153 16.43 -0.12 -6.62
N VAL A 154 17.31 0.85 -6.32
CA VAL A 154 16.95 2.29 -6.24
C VAL A 154 16.19 2.77 -7.46
N ALA A 155 16.64 2.43 -8.67
CA ALA A 155 16.02 2.86 -9.93
C ALA A 155 14.60 2.31 -10.11
N TRP A 156 14.31 1.12 -9.57
CA TRP A 156 13.02 0.42 -9.73
C TRP A 156 12.26 0.32 -8.40
N PHE A 157 12.53 1.26 -7.49
CA PHE A 157 12.05 1.19 -6.11
C PHE A 157 10.53 1.03 -6.04
N ALA A 158 9.79 1.78 -6.87
CA ALA A 158 8.34 1.75 -6.88
C ALA A 158 7.77 0.37 -7.25
N SER A 159 8.28 -0.27 -8.30
CA SER A 159 7.80 -1.59 -8.76
C SER A 159 8.22 -2.71 -7.82
N VAL A 160 9.51 -2.75 -7.46
CA VAL A 160 10.06 -3.83 -6.62
C VAL A 160 9.50 -3.80 -5.20
N TRP A 161 9.35 -2.62 -4.59
CA TRP A 161 8.79 -2.54 -3.25
C TRP A 161 7.31 -2.92 -3.24
N CYS A 162 6.54 -2.54 -4.27
CA CYS A 162 5.13 -2.95 -4.38
C CYS A 162 4.97 -4.46 -4.56
N PHE A 163 5.87 -5.11 -5.31
CA PHE A 163 5.90 -6.58 -5.41
C PHE A 163 6.11 -7.23 -4.04
N PHE A 164 7.12 -6.80 -3.28
CA PHE A 164 7.34 -7.32 -1.92
C PHE A 164 6.20 -6.98 -0.95
N ALA A 165 5.59 -5.80 -1.08
CA ALA A 165 4.43 -5.41 -0.29
C ALA A 165 3.23 -6.31 -0.58
N ALA A 166 3.00 -6.68 -1.85
CA ALA A 166 1.97 -7.64 -2.26
C ALA A 166 2.20 -9.01 -1.60
N LEU A 167 3.42 -9.55 -1.65
CA LEU A 167 3.75 -10.81 -0.96
C LEU A 167 3.56 -10.70 0.55
N THR A 168 4.04 -9.60 1.14
CA THR A 168 3.95 -9.35 2.60
C THR A 168 2.51 -9.19 3.06
N SER A 169 1.61 -8.69 2.21
CA SER A 169 0.18 -8.56 2.52
C SER A 169 -0.50 -9.90 2.81
N GLY A 170 0.07 -11.05 2.38
CA GLY A 170 -0.39 -12.36 2.81
C GLY A 170 -0.40 -12.56 4.32
N THR A 171 0.43 -11.82 5.07
CA THR A 171 0.42 -11.84 6.55
C THR A 171 -0.86 -11.26 7.16
N VAL A 172 -1.65 -10.48 6.41
CA VAL A 172 -2.98 -10.01 6.82
C VAL A 172 -3.90 -11.20 7.14
N TYR A 173 -3.77 -12.33 6.42
CA TYR A 173 -4.51 -13.55 6.73
C TYR A 173 -4.28 -14.03 8.17
N LEU A 174 -3.05 -13.94 8.68
CA LEU A 174 -2.71 -14.36 10.04
C LEU A 174 -3.47 -13.57 11.11
N HIS A 175 -3.81 -12.31 10.82
CA HIS A 175 -4.63 -11.48 11.72
C HIS A 175 -6.04 -12.05 11.90
N PHE A 176 -6.63 -12.58 10.83
CA PHE A 176 -8.00 -13.09 10.83
C PHE A 176 -8.07 -14.59 11.17
N ALA A 177 -7.09 -15.39 10.75
CA ALA A 177 -7.05 -16.83 11.00
C ALA A 177 -6.96 -17.18 12.50
N GLY A 178 -6.37 -16.30 13.32
CA GLY A 178 -6.30 -16.46 14.77
C GLY A 178 -7.60 -16.11 15.52
N ARG A 179 -8.65 -15.67 14.83
CA ARG A 179 -9.93 -15.27 15.43
C ARG A 179 -10.97 -16.36 15.17
N SER A 180 -11.39 -17.05 16.22
CA SER A 180 -12.55 -17.95 16.19
C SER A 180 -13.78 -17.12 15.86
N VAL A 181 -14.41 -17.36 14.70
CA VAL A 181 -15.78 -16.88 14.46
C VAL A 181 -16.68 -17.65 15.42
N PRO A 182 -17.43 -16.98 16.34
CA PRO A 182 -18.38 -17.68 17.19
C PRO A 182 -19.32 -18.50 16.32
N ARG A 183 -19.46 -19.80 16.61
CA ARG A 183 -20.41 -20.63 15.87
C ARG A 183 -21.82 -20.18 16.28
N PRO A 184 -22.79 -20.12 15.36
CA PRO A 184 -24.18 -19.76 15.69
C PRO A 184 -24.74 -20.59 16.86
N ASP A 185 -24.33 -21.85 16.96
CA ASP A 185 -24.78 -22.80 17.99
C ASP A 185 -24.34 -22.45 19.43
N ASP A 186 -23.31 -21.60 19.61
CA ASP A 186 -22.83 -21.21 20.95
C ASP A 186 -23.80 -20.22 21.65
N SER A 187 -24.75 -19.64 20.89
CA SER A 187 -25.77 -18.72 21.41
C SER A 187 -27.02 -19.41 22.00
N ILE A 188 -27.18 -20.72 21.75
CA ILE A 188 -28.37 -21.50 22.18
C ILE A 188 -28.10 -22.26 23.50
N LEU A 189 -26.84 -22.34 23.94
CA LEU A 189 -26.40 -23.11 25.12
C LEU A 189 -26.11 -22.27 26.37
N LEU A 190 -26.46 -20.99 26.39
CA LEU A 190 -26.34 -20.16 27.59
C LEU A 190 -27.69 -20.14 28.36
N PRO A 191 -27.79 -20.76 29.55
CA PRO A 191 -28.96 -20.70 30.41
C PRO A 191 -29.15 -19.34 31.09
#